data_AF-A0A6A5S853-F1
#
_entry.id   AF-A0A6A5S853-F1
#
_cell.length_a   1.000
_cell.length_b   1.000
_cell.length_c   1.000
_cell.angle_alpha   90.00
_cell.angle_beta   90.00
_cell.angle_gamma   90.00
#
_symmetry.space_group_name_H-M   'P 1'
#
loop_
_entity.id
_entity.type
_entity.pdbx_description
1 polymer ?
#
loop_
_entity_poly.entity_id
_entity_poly.type
_entity_poly.pdbx_seq_one_letter_code
_entity_poly.pdbx_strand_id
1 'polypeptide(L)'
;MTQEYYTKELLPKYITAVQCSRMHNTLEITTWQLQEDGDPSHGTKSKDNIAINLKNANWIPLLVHPGSSPDLNPIEGIWLVLKQRTKRRIMYPGDLPQWDGSKEHLKKLLCEV
;
A
#
# COMPACT_ATOMS: atom_id res chain seq x y z
N MET A 1 -8.70 8.72 -4.01
CA MET A 1 -9.41 7.44 -3.75
C MET A 1 -10.64 7.76 -2.92
N THR A 2 -11.79 7.14 -3.17
CA THR A 2 -12.98 7.36 -2.32
C THR A 2 -12.97 6.41 -1.13
N GLN A 3 -13.59 6.82 -0.02
CA GLN A 3 -13.73 5.95 1.15
C GLN A 3 -14.53 4.68 0.84
N GLU A 4 -15.56 4.80 0.00
CA GLU A 4 -16.35 3.66 -0.47
C GLU A 4 -15.49 2.66 -1.24
N TYR A 5 -14.70 3.11 -2.22
CA TYR A 5 -13.81 2.24 -2.99
C TYR A 5 -12.78 1.57 -2.09
N TYR A 6 -12.13 2.34 -1.22
CA TYR A 6 -11.17 1.80 -0.25
C TYR A 6 -11.79 0.70 0.61
N THR A 7 -12.98 0.94 1.16
CA THR A 7 -13.68 0.02 2.07
C THR A 7 -14.17 -1.24 1.34
N LYS A 8 -14.58 -1.13 0.08
CA LYS A 8 -15.10 -2.27 -0.71
C LYS A 8 -14.00 -3.09 -1.39
N GLU A 9 -12.93 -2.44 -1.87
CA GLU A 9 -11.98 -3.06 -2.81
C GLU A 9 -10.58 -3.29 -2.25
N LEU A 10 -10.15 -2.50 -1.25
CA LEU A 10 -8.79 -2.54 -0.71
C LEU A 10 -8.74 -3.07 0.72
N LEU A 11 -9.49 -2.44 1.63
CA LEU A 11 -9.49 -2.80 3.05
C LEU A 11 -9.80 -4.29 3.31
N PRO A 12 -10.71 -4.97 2.58
CA PRO A 12 -10.91 -6.41 2.76
C PRO A 12 -9.65 -7.23 2.51
N LYS A 13 -8.80 -6.82 1.55
CA LYS A 13 -7.53 -7.50 1.27
C LYS A 13 -6.54 -7.34 2.42
N TYR A 14 -6.52 -6.15 3.04
CA TYR A 14 -5.67 -5.89 4.21
C TYR A 14 -6.16 -6.65 5.44
N ILE A 15 -7.49 -6.70 5.66
CA ILE A 15 -8.12 -7.52 6.71
C ILE A 15 -7.71 -8.98 6.55
N THR A 16 -7.89 -9.55 5.37
CA THR A 16 -7.51 -10.94 5.08
C THR A 16 -6.03 -11.17 5.33
N ALA A 17 -5.15 -10.27 4.87
CA ALA A 17 -3.70 -10.41 5.08
C ALA A 17 -3.35 -10.43 6.58
N VAL A 18 -3.87 -9.50 7.37
CA VAL A 18 -3.64 -9.45 8.82
C VAL A 18 -4.19 -10.69 9.52
N GLN A 19 -5.38 -11.16 9.13
CA GLN A 19 -5.99 -12.36 9.70
C GLN A 19 -5.20 -13.63 9.37
N CYS A 20 -4.78 -13.81 8.12
CA CYS A 20 -3.92 -14.93 7.73
C CYS A 20 -2.58 -14.88 8.47
N SER A 21 -1.95 -13.72 8.58
CA SER A 21 -0.69 -13.56 9.33
C SER A 21 -0.83 -13.93 10.81
N ARG A 22 -1.99 -13.70 11.42
CA ARG A 22 -2.28 -14.15 12.80
C ARG A 22 -2.37 -15.67 12.91
N MET A 23 -2.97 -16.34 11.93
CA MET A 23 -3.11 -17.81 11.94
C MET A 23 -1.76 -18.54 11.84
N HIS A 24 -0.78 -17.92 11.16
CA HIS A 24 0.56 -18.50 10.98
C HIS A 24 1.54 -18.15 12.11
N ASN A 25 1.08 -17.46 13.15
CA ASN A 25 1.96 -16.95 14.19
C ASN A 25 2.15 -18.00 15.31
N THR A 26 3.39 -18.47 15.47
CA THR A 26 3.77 -19.49 16.47
C THR A 26 4.39 -18.90 17.74
N LEU A 27 4.55 -17.57 17.81
CA LEU A 27 5.13 -16.85 18.95
C LEU A 27 4.09 -15.90 19.55
N GLU A 28 3.92 -15.94 20.89
CA GLU A 28 2.84 -15.27 21.64
C GLU A 28 2.87 -13.72 21.60
N ILE A 29 3.87 -13.08 20.98
CA ILE A 29 4.16 -11.64 21.22
C ILE A 29 3.97 -10.74 19.99
N THR A 30 3.79 -11.26 18.78
CA THR A 30 3.67 -10.39 17.59
C THR A 30 2.20 -10.10 17.26
N THR A 31 1.71 -8.93 17.69
CA THR A 31 0.44 -8.40 17.19
C THR A 31 0.66 -7.78 15.81
N TRP A 32 0.11 -8.39 14.76
CA TRP A 32 0.10 -7.80 13.42
C TRP A 32 -0.77 -6.53 13.39
N GLN A 33 -0.16 -5.41 12.98
CA GLN A 33 -0.79 -4.10 12.88
C GLN A 33 -0.83 -3.61 11.44
N LEU A 34 -1.90 -2.89 11.10
CA LEU A 34 -2.04 -2.19 9.83
C LEU A 34 -1.51 -0.76 9.99
N GLN A 35 -0.56 -0.36 9.16
CA GLN A 35 -0.08 1.01 9.07
C GLN A 35 -0.55 1.61 7.75
N GLU A 36 -1.15 2.80 7.83
CA GLU A 36 -1.66 3.57 6.69
C GLU A 36 -1.28 5.04 6.88
N ASP A 37 -1.28 5.79 5.78
CA ASP A 37 -1.10 7.25 5.84
C ASP A 37 -2.41 7.96 6.25
N GLY A 38 -2.34 9.29 6.34
CA GLY A 38 -3.45 10.13 6.73
C GLY A 38 -4.56 10.35 5.68
N ASP A 39 -4.59 9.60 4.57
CA ASP A 39 -5.56 9.82 3.50
C ASP A 39 -7.01 9.83 4.03
N PRO A 40 -7.87 10.79 3.62
CA PRO A 40 -9.23 10.88 4.13
C PRO A 40 -10.07 9.62 3.92
N SER A 41 -9.79 8.83 2.88
CA SER A 41 -10.49 7.58 2.59
C SER A 41 -10.26 6.51 3.66
N HIS A 42 -9.16 6.58 4.41
CA HIS A 42 -8.85 5.64 5.50
C HIS A 42 -9.68 5.88 6.77
N GLY A 43 -10.50 6.95 6.78
CA GLY A 43 -11.36 7.29 7.90
C GLY A 43 -10.66 8.10 9.00
N THR A 44 -9.56 8.80 8.68
CA THR A 44 -8.75 9.57 9.63
C THR A 44 -9.44 10.82 10.20
N LYS A 45 -10.54 11.27 9.59
CA LYS A 45 -11.24 12.52 9.93
C LYS A 45 -12.37 12.39 10.95
N SER A 46 -12.90 11.18 11.17
CA SER A 46 -13.98 10.93 12.12
C SER A 46 -13.80 9.59 12.82
N LYS A 47 -14.35 9.45 14.02
CA LYS A 47 -14.31 8.18 14.78
C LYS A 47 -15.42 7.20 14.38
N ASP A 48 -16.44 7.70 13.69
CA ASP A 48 -17.57 6.92 13.19
C ASP A 48 -17.67 7.14 11.68
N ASN A 49 -17.14 6.18 10.92
CA ASN A 49 -17.25 6.13 9.47
C ASN A 49 -17.06 4.69 8.99
N ILE A 50 -17.42 4.42 7.73
CA ILE A 50 -17.45 3.06 7.18
C ILE A 50 -16.09 2.36 7.24
N ALA A 51 -14.97 3.09 7.06
CA ALA A 51 -13.63 2.50 7.09
C ALA A 51 -13.22 2.12 8.53
N ILE A 52 -13.39 3.04 9.49
CA ILE A 52 -13.10 2.80 10.90
C ILE A 52 -14.01 1.70 11.47
N ASN A 53 -15.31 1.73 11.15
CA ASN A 53 -16.27 0.74 11.60
C ASN A 53 -15.93 -0.65 11.07
N LEU A 54 -15.51 -0.76 9.81
CA LEU A 54 -15.11 -2.05 9.24
C LEU A 54 -13.80 -2.57 9.88
N LYS A 55 -12.81 -1.70 10.10
CA LYS A 55 -11.56 -2.05 10.81
C LYS A 55 -11.85 -2.54 12.23
N ASN A 56 -12.69 -1.82 12.97
CA ASN A 56 -13.10 -2.17 14.32
C ASN A 56 -13.87 -3.50 14.35
N ALA A 57 -14.83 -3.70 13.44
CA ALA A 57 -15.60 -4.95 13.34
C ALA A 57 -14.72 -6.18 13.05
N ASN A 58 -13.57 -5.99 12.39
CA ASN A 58 -12.62 -7.05 12.05
C ASN A 58 -11.39 -7.11 12.98
N TRP A 59 -11.40 -6.33 14.07
CA TRP A 59 -10.33 -6.26 15.07
C TRP A 59 -8.96 -5.97 14.43
N ILE A 60 -8.91 -4.98 13.56
CA ILE A 60 -7.68 -4.54 12.89
C ILE A 60 -7.02 -3.42 13.71
N PRO A 61 -5.90 -3.70 14.41
CA PRO A 61 -5.17 -2.68 15.13
C PRO A 61 -4.42 -1.79 14.14
N LEU A 62 -4.53 -0.48 14.35
CA LEU A 62 -3.85 0.53 13.55
C LEU A 62 -2.57 0.99 14.23
N LEU A 63 -1.50 1.12 13.46
CA LEU A 63 -0.31 1.85 13.89
C LEU A 63 -0.57 3.35 13.75
N VAL A 64 -0.33 4.11 14.81
CA VAL A 64 -0.44 5.58 14.76
C VAL A 64 0.68 6.12 13.88
N HIS A 65 0.31 6.70 12.74
CA HIS A 65 1.24 7.32 11.82
C HIS A 65 1.08 8.85 11.82
N PRO A 66 2.16 9.62 12.03
CA PRO A 66 2.09 11.07 12.03
C PRO A 66 1.79 11.62 10.62
N GLY A 67 1.01 12.70 10.56
CA GLY A 67 0.71 13.39 9.31
C GLY A 67 1.98 13.93 8.64
N SER A 68 1.98 13.98 7.30
CA SER A 68 3.08 14.55 6.51
C SER A 68 4.47 13.95 6.79
N SER A 69 4.52 12.67 7.19
CA SER A 69 5.77 11.98 7.57
C SER A 69 6.07 10.79 6.63
N PRO A 70 6.31 11.02 5.33
CA PRO A 70 6.57 9.95 4.36
C PRO A 70 7.85 9.16 4.69
N ASP A 71 8.81 9.78 5.38
CA ASP A 71 10.03 9.16 5.90
C ASP A 71 9.76 8.05 6.92
N LEU A 72 8.63 8.13 7.63
CA LEU A 72 8.16 7.12 8.60
C LEU A 72 7.19 6.11 7.97
N ASN A 73 6.98 6.16 6.65
CA ASN A 73 6.13 5.22 5.93
C ASN A 73 7.00 4.24 5.10
N PRO A 74 7.14 2.97 5.50
CA PRO A 74 7.97 1.99 4.81
C PRO A 74 7.61 1.79 3.33
N ILE A 75 6.34 1.99 2.95
CA ILE A 75 5.93 1.86 1.54
C ILE A 75 6.61 2.90 0.64
N GLU A 76 6.93 4.08 1.16
CA GLU A 76 7.63 5.14 0.42
C GLU A 76 9.04 4.68 0.06
N GLY A 77 9.72 3.95 0.96
CA GLY A 77 11.01 3.32 0.67
C GLY A 77 10.92 2.32 -0.49
N ILE A 78 9.87 1.48 -0.50
CA ILE A 78 9.62 0.54 -1.61
C ILE A 78 9.39 1.31 -2.91
N TRP A 79 8.56 2.36 -2.88
CA TRP A 79 8.30 3.20 -4.06
C TRP A 79 9.56 3.91 -4.57
N LEU A 80 10.46 4.36 -3.70
CA LEU A 80 11.74 4.94 -4.10
C LEU A 80 12.62 3.92 -4.83
N VAL A 81 12.69 2.68 -4.34
CA VAL A 81 13.42 1.59 -5.02
C VAL A 81 12.81 1.31 -6.39
N LEU A 82 11.47 1.20 -6.47
CA LEU A 82 10.78 0.99 -7.75
C LEU A 82 11.06 2.14 -8.72
N LYS A 83 10.92 3.39 -8.27
CA LYS A 83 11.20 4.59 -9.06
C LYS A 83 12.63 4.61 -9.59
N GLN A 84 13.61 4.27 -8.75
CA GLN A 84 15.02 4.24 -9.16
C GLN A 84 15.27 3.17 -10.23
N ARG A 85 14.70 1.96 -10.06
CA ARG A 85 14.81 0.87 -11.03
C ARG A 85 14.13 1.22 -12.35
N THR A 86 12.94 1.79 -12.30
CA THR A 86 12.21 2.25 -13.50
C THR A 86 13.00 3.34 -14.24
N LYS A 87 13.55 4.33 -13.53
CA LYS A 87 14.40 5.36 -14.14
C LYS A 87 15.64 4.77 -14.81
N ARG A 88 16.30 3.80 -14.17
CA ARG A 88 17.46 3.13 -14.75
C ARG A 88 17.09 2.39 -16.05
N ARG A 89 15.97 1.65 -16.06
CA ARG A 89 15.49 0.92 -17.24
C ARG A 89 15.11 1.85 -18.41
N ILE A 90 14.55 3.01 -18.10
CA ILE A 90 14.22 4.04 -19.09
C ILE A 90 15.50 4.69 -19.66
N MET A 91 16.47 5.00 -18.79
CA MET A 91 17.70 5.70 -19.18
C MET A 91 18.68 4.80 -19.94
N TYR A 92 18.72 3.51 -19.58
CA TYR A 92 19.62 2.52 -20.16
C TYR A 92 18.84 1.26 -20.55
N PRO A 93 18.07 1.29 -21.66
CA PRO A 93 17.15 0.21 -22.02
C PRO A 93 17.85 -1.06 -22.54
N GLY A 94 19.14 -1.01 -22.88
CA GLY A 94 19.83 -2.14 -23.50
C GLY A 94 19.22 -2.46 -24.86
N ASP A 95 18.78 -3.71 -25.06
CA ASP A 95 18.10 -4.15 -26.28
C ASP A 95 16.59 -3.83 -26.30
N LEU A 96 16.04 -3.30 -25.21
CA LEU A 96 14.63 -2.93 -25.15
C LEU A 96 14.36 -1.64 -25.95
N PRO A 97 13.15 -1.49 -26.53
CA PRO A 97 12.78 -0.25 -27.20
C PRO A 97 12.84 0.95 -26.23
N GLN A 98 13.30 2.09 -26.74
CA GLN A 98 13.32 3.33 -25.98
C GLN A 98 11.89 3.73 -25.61
N TRP A 99 11.67 4.06 -24.33
CA TRP A 99 10.36 4.50 -23.86
C TRP A 99 9.88 5.74 -24.62
N ASP A 100 8.67 5.65 -25.18
CA ASP A 100 8.05 6.71 -26.00
C ASP A 100 7.30 7.78 -25.17
N GLY A 101 7.32 7.67 -23.84
CA GLY A 101 6.58 8.56 -22.94
C GLY A 101 5.16 8.09 -22.60
N SER A 102 4.63 7.05 -23.25
CA SER A 102 3.29 6.53 -23.00
C SER A 102 3.24 5.57 -21.82
N LYS A 103 2.08 5.52 -21.14
CA LYS A 103 1.83 4.60 -20.03
C LYS A 103 1.75 3.14 -20.51
N GLU A 104 1.22 2.94 -21.71
CA GLU A 104 1.06 1.65 -22.38
C GLU A 104 2.43 1.04 -22.65
N HIS A 105 3.35 1.81 -23.23
CA HIS A 105 4.72 1.36 -23.45
C HIS A 105 5.47 1.14 -22.14
N LEU A 106 5.32 2.04 -21.15
CA LEU A 106 5.91 1.84 -19.83
C LEU A 106 5.46 0.51 -19.19
N LYS A 107 4.18 0.17 -19.30
CA LYS A 107 3.67 -1.13 -18.81
C LYS A 107 4.32 -2.31 -19.53
N LYS A 108 4.43 -2.26 -20.86
CA LYS A 108 5.11 -3.31 -21.63
C LYS A 108 6.55 -3.50 -21.17
N LEU A 109 7.30 -2.39 -21.11
CA LEU A 109 8.68 -2.39 -20.62
C LEU A 109 8.81 -2.95 -19.21
N LEU A 110 7.85 -2.69 -18.31
CA LEU A 110 7.92 -3.20 -16.93
C LEU A 110 7.48 -4.67 -16.80
N CYS A 111 6.62 -5.17 -17.68
CA CYS A 111 6.09 -6.54 -17.64
C CYS A 111 6.92 -7.56 -18.42
N GLU A 112 7.82 -7.13 -19.29
CA GLU A 112 8.80 -8.00 -19.95
C GLU A 112 9.87 -8.41 -18.93
N VAL A 113 9.63 -9.53 -18.23
CA VAL A 113 10.59 -10.25 -17.38
C VAL A 113 10.43 -11.74 -17.63
#